data_AF-A0A7Z9SDH2-F1
#
_entry.id   AF-A0A7Z9SDH2-F1
#
_cell.length_a   1.000
_cell.length_b   1.000
_cell.length_c   1.000
_cell.angle_alpha   90.00
_cell.angle_beta   90.00
_cell.angle_gamma   90.00
#
_symmetry.space_group_name_H-M   'P 1'
#
loop_
_entity.id
_entity.type
_entity.pdbx_description
1 polymer ?
#
loop_
_entity_poly.entity_id
_entity_poly.type
_entity_poly.pdbx_seq_one_letter_code
_entity_poly.pdbx_strand_id
1 'polypeptide(L)' 'MELIHFEVKDFTGRHLNHKLHDGGFHLEVIIVSNDFEGQNLVQRHRKVYEAMGELMKHEIHALSMKTHTPAEWAAK' A
#
# COMPACT_ATOMS: atom_id res chain seq x y z
N MET A 1 7.43 -8.71 -9.85
CA MET A 1 7.24 -8.86 -8.40
C MET A 1 6.33 -10.05 -8.19
N GLU A 2 6.74 -11.02 -7.39
CA GLU A 2 5.91 -12.19 -7.07
C GLU A 2 5.14 -11.92 -5.77
N LEU A 3 3.81 -11.89 -5.85
CA LEU A 3 2.94 -11.58 -4.71
C LEU A 3 2.49 -12.87 -4.02
N ILE A 4 2.72 -12.95 -2.71
CA ILE A 4 2.30 -14.08 -1.86
C ILE A 4 1.01 -13.74 -1.14
N HIS A 5 0.84 -12.47 -0.72
CA HIS A 5 -0.40 -11.99 -0.14
C HIS A 5 -0.59 -10.51 -0.49
N PHE A 6 -1.83 -10.14 -0.79
CA PHE A 6 -2.23 -8.78 -1.12
C PHE A 6 -3.59 -8.50 -0.50
N GLU A 7 -3.65 -7.49 0.36
CA GLU A 7 -4.88 -7.02 1.00
C GLU A 7 -5.01 -5.51 0.82
N VAL A 8 -6.22 -5.04 0.52
CA VAL A 8 -6.55 -3.62 0.42
C VAL A 8 -7.70 -3.34 1.38
N LYS A 9 -7.53 -2.30 2.21
CA LYS A 9 -8.54 -1.78 3.11
C LYS A 9 -8.86 -0.35 2.73
N ASP A 10 -10.15 -0.09 2.51
CA ASP A 10 -10.65 1.24 2.26
C ASP A 10 -11.02 1.92 3.58
N PHE A 11 -10.37 3.05 3.87
CA PHE A 11 -10.62 3.91 5.02
C PHE A 11 -11.26 5.24 4.64
N THR A 12 -11.60 5.45 3.37
CA THR A 12 -12.18 6.70 2.84
C THR A 12 -13.43 7.12 3.59
N GLY A 13 -14.26 6.15 4.00
CA GLY A 13 -15.49 6.40 4.78
C GLY A 13 -15.29 7.14 6.11
N ARG A 14 -14.09 7.11 6.70
CA ARG A 14 -13.80 7.80 7.99
C ARG A 14 -13.60 9.30 7.86
N HIS A 15 -13.48 9.81 6.64
CA HIS A 15 -13.26 11.24 6.38
C HIS A 15 -14.46 11.94 5.73
N LEU A 16 -15.60 11.26 5.54
CA LEU A 16 -16.79 11.78 4.84
C LEU A 16 -17.39 13.08 5.43
N ASN A 17 -17.07 13.45 6.68
CA ASN A 17 -17.65 14.61 7.37
C ASN A 17 -16.76 15.87 7.43
N HIS A 18 -15.64 15.93 6.70
CA HIS A 18 -14.77 17.12 6.70
C HIS A 18 -15.03 18.05 5.51
N LYS A 19 -15.22 19.35 5.81
CA LYS A 19 -15.52 20.44 4.85
C LYS A 19 -14.40 20.75 3.83
N LEU A 20 -13.25 20.08 3.91
CA LEU A 20 -12.12 20.17 2.97
C LEU A 20 -11.95 18.84 2.21
N HIS A 21 -13.03 18.32 1.64
CA HIS A 21 -12.96 17.16 0.75
C HIS A 21 -12.46 17.62 -0.62
N ASP A 22 -11.15 17.49 -0.84
CA ASP A 22 -10.61 17.30 -2.20
C ASP A 22 -10.69 15.80 -2.62
N GLY A 23 -11.55 15.02 -1.93
CA GLY A 23 -12.24 13.87 -2.50
C GLY A 23 -11.41 12.69 -3.00
N GLY A 24 -10.28 12.35 -2.37
CA GLY A 24 -9.50 11.17 -2.78
C GLY A 24 -9.58 10.00 -1.79
N PHE A 25 -9.22 8.81 -2.29
CA PHE A 25 -9.28 7.58 -1.50
C PHE A 25 -8.16 7.51 -0.45
N HIS A 26 -8.53 7.05 0.75
CA HIS A 26 -7.60 6.66 1.81
C HIS A 26 -7.51 5.14 1.84
N LEU A 27 -6.48 4.61 1.20
CA LEU A 27 -6.29 3.16 1.10
C LEU A 27 -5.15 2.73 2.02
N GLU A 28 -5.34 1.61 2.71
CA GLU A 28 -4.24 0.86 3.33
C GLU A 28 -4.04 -0.44 2.56
N VAL A 29 -2.80 -0.73 2.17
CA VAL A 29 -2.45 -1.98 1.49
C VAL A 29 -1.45 -2.77 2.31
N ILE A 30 -1.65 -4.08 2.38
CA ILE A 30 -0.69 -5.03 2.94
C ILE A 30 -0.20 -5.89 1.79
N ILE A 31 1.12 -5.92 1.61
CA ILE A 31 1.77 -6.59 0.51
C ILE A 31 2.84 -7.51 1.08
N VAL A 32 2.74 -8.80 0.75
CA VAL A 32 3.72 -9.81 1.16
C VAL A 32 4.41 -10.38 -0.07
N SER A 33 5.74 -10.31 -0.10
CA SER A 33 6.54 -10.77 -1.22
C SER A 33 7.97 -11.14 -0.80
N ASN A 34 8.54 -12.15 -1.45
CA ASN A 34 9.96 -12.48 -1.38
C ASN A 34 10.84 -11.35 -1.94
N ASP A 35 10.29 -10.53 -2.83
CA ASP A 35 10.98 -9.38 -3.42
C ASP A 35 11.38 -8.31 -2.40
N PHE A 36 10.95 -8.41 -1.13
CA PHE A 36 11.28 -7.47 -0.06
C PHE A 36 12.42 -7.92 0.84
N GLU A 37 12.91 -9.15 0.68
CA GLU A 37 14.06 -9.65 1.44
C GLU A 37 15.32 -8.82 1.14
N GLY A 38 16.07 -8.51 2.20
CA GLY A 38 17.28 -7.68 2.11
C GLY A 38 17.06 -6.20 1.74
N GLN A 39 15.82 -5.76 1.52
CA GLN A 39 15.50 -4.37 1.20
C GLN A 39 15.00 -3.59 2.40
N ASN A 40 15.41 -2.33 2.46
CA ASN A 40 14.87 -1.38 3.42
C ASN A 40 13.46 -0.90 3.02
N LEU A 41 12.75 -0.28 3.96
CA LEU A 41 11.36 0.16 3.78
C LEU A 41 11.17 1.07 2.55
N VAL A 42 12.11 2.00 2.30
CA VAL A 42 12.04 2.93 1.16
C VAL A 42 12.16 2.20 -0.17
N GLN A 43 13.06 1.21 -0.27
CA GLN A 43 13.22 0.38 -1.46
C GLN A 43 11.98 -0.48 -1.72
N ARG A 44 11.44 -1.11 -0.66
CA ARG A 44 10.18 -1.87 -0.74
C ARG A 44 9.05 -0.99 -1.27
N HIS A 45 8.89 0.22 -0.73
CA HIS A 45 7.88 1.18 -1.17
C HIS A 45 8.09 1.58 -2.63
N ARG A 46 9.33 1.90 -3.05
CA ARG A 46 9.62 2.22 -4.46
C ARG A 46 9.20 1.10 -5.41
N LYS A 47 9.56 -0.15 -5.10
CA LYS A 47 9.12 -1.32 -5.89
C LYS A 47 7.60 -1.40 -6.01
N VAL A 48 6.88 -1.17 -4.90
CA VAL A 48 5.42 -1.17 -4.90
C VAL A 48 4.87 -0.04 -5.76
N TYR A 49 5.39 1.18 -5.63
CA TYR A 49 5.00 2.32 -6.45
C TYR A 49 5.27 2.08 -7.94
N GLU A 50 6.42 1.51 -8.29
CA GLU A 50 6.75 1.12 -9.67
C GLU A 50 5.77 0.07 -10.21
N ALA A 51 5.40 -0.92 -9.39
CA ALA A 51 4.43 -1.94 -9.76
C ALA A 51 3.00 -1.38 -9.91
N MET A 52 2.64 -0.36 -9.11
CA MET A 52 1.34 0.31 -9.20
C MET A 52 1.25 1.26 -10.41
N GLY A 53 2.38 1.70 -10.95
CA GLY A 53 2.45 2.46 -12.19
C GLY A 53 1.54 3.69 -12.19
N GLU A 54 0.54 3.69 -13.07
CA GLU A 54 -0.36 4.84 -13.30
C GLU A 54 -1.60 4.85 -12.38
N LEU A 55 -1.88 3.79 -11.63
CA LEU A 55 -3.00 3.72 -10.68
C LEU A 55 -2.92 4.80 -9.59
N MET A 56 -1.71 5.28 -9.30
CA MET A 56 -1.43 6.35 -8.34
C MET A 56 -1.77 7.74 -8.84
N LYS A 57 -1.88 7.95 -10.16
CA LYS A 57 -1.83 9.31 -10.72
C LYS A 57 -3.13 10.09 -10.60
N HIS A 58 -4.30 9.45 -10.46
CA HIS A 58 -5.57 10.17 -10.61
C HIS A 58 -6.58 10.05 -9.45
N GLU A 59 -6.48 9.10 -8.51
CA GLU A 59 -7.59 8.86 -7.55
C GLU A 59 -7.19 8.69 -6.07
N ILE A 60 -5.93 8.40 -5.75
CA ILE A 60 -5.50 8.09 -4.37
C ILE A 60 -4.84 9.32 -3.75
N HIS A 61 -5.50 9.94 -2.77
CA HIS A 61 -4.95 11.08 -2.04
C HIS A 61 -3.93 10.64 -0.97
N ALA A 62 -4.16 9.49 -0.35
CA ALA A 62 -3.23 8.90 0.61
C ALA A 62 -3.23 7.37 0.53
N LEU A 63 -2.05 6.79 0.27
CA LEU A 63 -1.82 5.35 0.39
C LEU A 63 -0.93 5.06 1.59
N SER A 64 -1.46 4.33 2.57
CA SER A 64 -0.65 3.65 3.58
C SER A 64 -0.30 2.26 3.06
N MET A 65 0.96 1.85 3.17
CA MET A 65 1.39 0.52 2.74
C MET A 65 2.23 -0.16 3.80
N LYS A 66 1.98 -1.46 3.99
CA LYS A 66 2.76 -2.37 4.82
C LYS A 66 3.38 -3.42 3.93
N THR A 67 4.70 -3.43 3.85
CA THR A 67 5.46 -4.35 3.01
C THR A 67 6.19 -5.37 3.89
N HIS A 68 5.80 -6.64 3.77
CA HIS A 68 6.31 -7.73 4.59
C HIS A 68 6.97 -8.82 3.75
N THR A 69 8.05 -9.42 4.26
CA THR A 69 8.52 -10.70 3.72
C THR A 69 7.58 -11.83 4.18
N PRO A 70 7.58 -13.00 3.53
CA PRO A 70 6.74 -14.11 3.98
C PRO A 70 7.11 -14.58 5.38
N ALA A 71 8.39 -14.52 5.75
CA ALA A 71 8.84 -14.81 7.10
C ALA A 71 8.29 -13.80 8.12
N GLU A 72 8.30 -12.50 7.80
CA GLU A 72 7.72 -11.45 8.64
C GLU A 72 6.19 -11.61 8.77
N TRP A 73 5.51 -12.07 7.71
CA TRP A 73 4.07 -12.29 7.71
C TRP A 73 3.67 -13.55 8.48
N ALA A 74 4.43 -14.64 8.36
CA ALA A 74 4.17 -15.88 9.09
C ALA A 74 4.40 -15.76 10.60
N ALA A 75 5.26 -14.81 11.02
CA ALA A 75 5.54 -14.52 12.43
C ALA A 75 4.53 -13.56 13.08
N LYS A 76 3.54 -13.07 12.32
CA LYS A 76 2.55 -12.08 12.74
C LYS A 76 1.23 -12.75 13.11
#